data_AF-A0A925KKE7-F1
#
_entry.id   AF-A0A925KKE7-F1
#
_cell.length_a   1.000
_cell.length_b   1.000
_cell.length_c   1.000
_cell.angle_alpha   90.00
_cell.angle_beta   90.00
_cell.angle_gamma   90.00
#
_symmetry.space_group_name_H-M   'P 1'
#
loop_
_entity.id
_entity.type
_entity.pdbx_description
1 polymer ?
#
loop_
_entity_poly.entity_id
_entity_poly.type
_entity_poly.pdbx_seq_one_letter_code
_entity_poly.pdbx_strand_id
1 'polypeptide(L)'
;MKKHAEKLRFATVGGINTALDFGILFVLVFLGLDKIASNYISTSIAFVFSFFVNKSFTFQSKGGDTKKQFGLFLVITLFGLWVIQPIIIMTVAWLLNGLGISDSIVLLIGKLFATAVTLVWNYLLYAKYVFRKVQQ
;
A
#
# COMPACT_ATOMS: atom_id res chain seq x y z
N MET A 1 11.83 -1.02 21.82
CA MET A 1 10.89 0.12 21.66
C MET A 1 10.86 0.76 20.26
N LYS A 2 11.97 0.87 19.50
CA LYS A 2 11.98 1.54 18.17
C LYS A 2 11.09 0.90 17.08
N LYS A 3 10.91 -0.43 17.05
CA LYS A 3 10.09 -1.14 16.04
C LYS A 3 8.59 -0.81 16.09
N HIS A 4 8.03 -0.54 17.27
CA HIS A 4 6.59 -0.21 17.39
C HIS A 4 6.29 1.20 16.87
N ALA A 5 7.23 2.15 17.06
CA ALA A 5 7.12 3.48 16.51
C ALA A 5 7.15 3.49 14.97
N GLU A 6 7.94 2.63 14.33
CA GLU A 6 7.97 2.49 12.86
C GLU A 6 6.65 1.96 12.30
N LYS A 7 6.03 0.97 12.97
CA LYS A 7 4.70 0.47 12.58
C LYS A 7 3.63 1.56 12.69
N LEU A 8 3.65 2.34 13.78
CA LEU A 8 2.71 3.44 13.97
C LEU A 8 2.89 4.52 12.89
N ARG A 9 4.14 4.91 12.61
CA ARG A 9 4.44 5.86 11.53
C ARG A 9 3.97 5.33 10.17
N PHE A 10 4.22 4.05 9.88
CA PHE A 10 3.75 3.44 8.64
C PHE A 10 2.22 3.50 8.54
N ALA A 11 1.49 3.19 9.61
CA ALA A 11 0.04 3.32 9.66
C ALA A 11 -0.43 4.76 9.45
N THR A 12 0.24 5.74 10.09
CA THR A 12 -0.05 7.17 9.89
C THR A 12 0.17 7.58 8.44
N VAL A 13 1.28 7.16 7.82
CA VAL A 13 1.56 7.44 6.41
C VAL A 13 0.51 6.80 5.51
N GLY A 14 0.07 5.57 5.80
CA GLY A 14 -1.04 4.94 5.08
C GLY A 14 -2.34 5.74 5.17
N GLY A 15 -2.67 6.25 6.35
CA GLY A 15 -3.84 7.13 6.56
C GLY A 15 -3.74 8.44 5.78
N ILE A 16 -2.60 9.13 5.86
CA ILE A 16 -2.35 10.38 5.10
C ILE A 16 -2.42 10.10 3.59
N ASN A 17 -1.84 8.98 3.14
CA ASN A 17 -1.84 8.64 1.74
C ASN A 17 -3.25 8.40 1.19
N THR A 18 -4.09 7.77 2.00
CA THR A 18 -5.50 7.55 1.67
C THR A 18 -6.26 8.87 1.60
N ALA A 19 -6.06 9.77 2.58
CA ALA A 19 -6.68 11.09 2.57
C ALA A 19 -6.25 11.92 1.35
N LEU A 20 -4.96 11.85 0.97
CA LEU A 20 -4.43 12.54 -0.20
C LEU A 20 -5.04 12.00 -1.50
N ASP A 21 -5.13 10.67 -1.64
CA ASP A 21 -5.74 10.03 -2.82
C ASP A 21 -7.20 10.45 -2.99
N PHE A 22 -8.02 10.32 -1.94
CA PHE A 22 -9.42 10.77 -1.97
C PHE A 22 -9.56 12.27 -2.24
N GLY A 23 -8.71 13.10 -1.64
CA GLY A 23 -8.72 14.54 -1.84
C GLY A 23 -8.45 14.93 -3.28
N ILE A 24 -7.40 14.37 -3.89
CA ILE A 24 -7.06 14.63 -5.29
C ILE A 24 -8.14 14.09 -6.23
N LEU A 25 -8.63 12.88 -5.98
CA LEU A 25 -9.70 12.26 -6.77
C LEU A 25 -10.94 13.16 -6.78
N PHE A 26 -11.38 13.64 -5.62
CA PHE A 26 -12.59 14.46 -5.51
C PHE A 26 -12.43 15.80 -6.23
N VAL A 27 -11.26 16.44 -6.09
CA VAL A 27 -10.95 17.69 -6.80
C VAL A 27 -10.97 17.49 -8.31
N LEU A 28 -10.32 16.44 -8.84
CA LEU A 28 -10.27 16.18 -10.28
C LEU A 28 -11.65 15.85 -10.86
N VAL A 29 -12.44 15.03 -10.16
CA VAL A 29 -13.82 14.72 -10.56
C VAL A 29 -14.69 15.98 -10.53
N PHE A 30 -14.53 16.84 -9.53
CA PHE A 30 -15.26 18.11 -9.44
C PHE A 30 -14.90 19.08 -10.58
N LEU A 31 -13.65 19.04 -11.05
CA LEU A 31 -13.18 19.78 -12.23
C LEU A 31 -13.68 19.19 -13.57
N GLY A 32 -14.48 18.12 -13.52
CA GLY A 32 -15.10 17.51 -14.70
C GLY A 32 -14.22 16.48 -15.42
N LEU A 33 -13.09 16.05 -14.82
CA LEU A 33 -12.37 14.90 -15.36
C LEU A 33 -13.15 13.61 -15.15
N ASP A 34 -12.97 12.68 -16.08
CA ASP A 34 -13.49 11.32 -15.96
C ASP A 34 -12.99 10.65 -14.67
N LYS A 35 -13.86 9.82 -14.07
CA LYS A 35 -13.58 9.15 -12.78
C LYS A 35 -12.38 8.19 -12.88
N ILE A 36 -12.26 7.48 -14.00
CA ILE A 36 -11.18 6.52 -14.21
C ILE A 36 -9.86 7.28 -14.38
N ALA A 37 -9.84 8.33 -15.21
CA ALA A 37 -8.67 9.18 -15.39
C ALA A 37 -8.24 9.85 -14.07
N SER A 38 -9.20 10.39 -13.33
CA SER A 38 -8.97 11.02 -12.01
C SER A 38 -8.35 10.04 -11.02
N ASN A 39 -8.85 8.81 -10.97
CA ASN A 39 -8.33 7.76 -10.09
C ASN A 39 -6.89 7.37 -10.43
N TYR A 40 -6.54 7.24 -11.72
CA TYR A 40 -5.15 6.95 -12.09
C TYR A 40 -4.20 8.06 -11.68
N ILE A 41 -4.60 9.33 -11.86
CA ILE A 41 -3.78 10.48 -11.49
C ILE A 41 -3.65 10.57 -9.96
N SER A 42 -4.76 10.47 -9.22
CA SER A 42 -4.76 10.57 -7.75
C SER A 42 -3.92 9.46 -7.13
N THR A 43 -4.12 8.22 -7.57
CA THR A 43 -3.39 7.06 -7.06
C THR A 43 -1.90 7.19 -7.39
N SER A 44 -1.54 7.69 -8.57
CA SER A 44 -0.13 7.90 -8.93
C SER A 44 0.56 8.94 -8.04
N ILE A 45 -0.10 10.08 -7.79
CA ILE A 45 0.43 11.14 -6.93
C ILE A 45 0.57 10.64 -5.49
N ALA A 46 -0.48 9.99 -4.96
CA ALA A 46 -0.45 9.36 -3.65
C ALA A 46 0.69 8.33 -3.56
N PHE A 47 0.83 7.47 -4.58
CA PHE A 47 1.89 6.47 -4.62
C PHE A 47 3.29 7.07 -4.53
N VAL A 48 3.57 8.11 -5.31
CA VAL A 48 4.86 8.82 -5.27
C VAL A 48 5.07 9.51 -3.91
N PHE A 49 4.05 10.19 -3.39
CA PHE A 49 4.10 10.81 -2.07
C PHE A 49 4.41 9.79 -0.97
N SER A 50 3.73 8.64 -0.99
CA SER A 50 3.94 7.54 -0.06
C SER A 50 5.39 7.06 -0.04
N PHE A 51 6.07 7.01 -1.19
CA PHE A 51 7.49 6.68 -1.24
C PHE A 51 8.35 7.68 -0.46
N PHE A 52 8.19 8.99 -0.72
CA PHE A 52 8.99 10.03 -0.08
C PHE A 52 8.75 10.11 1.42
N VAL A 53 7.49 10.00 1.84
CA VAL A 53 7.15 10.03 3.26
C VAL A 53 7.61 8.75 3.95
N ASN A 54 7.43 7.56 3.36
CA ASN A 54 7.96 6.34 3.95
C ASN A 54 9.49 6.38 4.07
N LYS A 55 10.19 6.86 3.03
CA LYS A 55 11.65 7.01 3.04
C LYS A 55 12.14 7.93 4.16
N SER A 56 11.58 9.13 4.26
CA SER A 56 12.07 10.19 5.14
C SER A 56 11.51 10.11 6.57
N PHE A 57 10.23 9.76 6.72
CA PHE A 57 9.51 9.79 8.00
C PHE A 57 9.39 8.41 8.65
N THR A 58 8.93 7.39 7.91
CA THR A 58 8.74 6.03 8.46
C THR A 58 10.08 5.37 8.76
N PHE A 59 10.97 5.31 7.76
CA PHE A 59 12.23 4.57 7.86
C PHE A 59 13.43 5.47 8.17
N GLN A 60 13.29 6.79 8.05
CA GLN A 60 14.35 7.78 8.30
C GLN A 60 15.66 7.45 7.56
N SER A 61 15.56 6.91 6.34
CA SER A 61 16.71 6.50 5.54
C SER A 61 17.38 7.73 4.93
N LYS A 62 18.45 8.22 5.57
CA LYS A 62 19.31 9.29 5.04
C LYS A 62 20.44 8.67 4.21
N GLY A 63 20.37 8.80 2.88
CA GLY A 63 21.38 8.30 1.94
C GLY A 63 20.98 7.04 1.15
N GLY A 64 21.77 6.74 0.11
CA GLY A 64 21.55 5.63 -0.84
C GLY A 64 20.96 6.06 -2.20
N ASP A 65 21.01 5.16 -3.18
CA ASP A 65 20.47 5.39 -4.51
C ASP A 65 18.93 5.45 -4.48
N THR A 66 18.40 6.66 -4.56
CA THR A 66 16.95 6.93 -4.54
C THR A 66 16.22 6.23 -5.68
N LYS A 67 16.84 6.10 -6.86
CA LYS A 67 16.20 5.44 -8.01
C LYS A 67 16.05 3.94 -7.74
N LYS A 68 17.07 3.30 -7.18
CA LYS A 68 17.02 1.90 -6.78
C LYS A 68 15.98 1.65 -5.68
N GLN A 69 15.90 2.54 -4.68
CA GLN A 69 14.90 2.45 -3.61
C GLN A 69 13.48 2.60 -4.15
N PHE A 70 13.25 3.57 -5.04
CA PHE A 70 11.96 3.75 -5.70
C PHE A 70 11.59 2.53 -6.55
N GLY A 71 12.53 2.01 -7.34
CA GLY A 71 12.34 0.79 -8.14
C GLY A 71 11.96 -0.42 -7.28
N LEU A 72 12.67 -0.66 -6.17
CA LEU A 72 12.33 -1.74 -5.25
C LEU A 72 10.96 -1.52 -4.57
N PHE A 73 10.66 -0.28 -4.13
CA PHE A 73 9.36 0.06 -3.57
C PHE A 73 8.24 -0.22 -4.57
N LEU A 74 8.42 0.18 -5.82
CA LEU A 74 7.48 -0.04 -6.91
C LEU A 74 7.27 -1.53 -7.19
N VAL A 75 8.35 -2.30 -7.35
CA VAL A 75 8.27 -3.75 -7.58
C VAL A 75 7.57 -4.46 -6.42
N ILE A 76 7.93 -4.16 -5.17
CA ILE A 76 7.31 -4.76 -3.99
C ILE A 76 5.83 -4.39 -3.88
N THR A 77 5.48 -3.11 -4.10
CA THR A 77 4.07 -2.67 -4.03
C THR A 77 3.25 -3.35 -5.10
N LEU A 78 3.73 -3.34 -6.35
CA LEU A 78 3.01 -3.96 -7.46
C LEU A 78 2.89 -5.46 -7.26
N PHE A 79 3.94 -6.14 -6.80
CA PHE A 79 3.85 -7.56 -6.51
C PHE A 79 2.83 -7.87 -5.40
N GLY A 80 2.81 -7.07 -4.34
CA GLY A 80 1.79 -7.18 -3.30
C GLY A 80 0.37 -7.02 -3.84
N LEU A 81 0.17 -6.03 -4.70
CA LEU A 81 -1.16 -5.67 -5.22
C LEU A 81 -1.65 -6.62 -6.32
N TRP A 82 -0.78 -7.06 -7.22
CA TRP A 82 -1.13 -7.86 -8.40
C TRP A 82 -0.97 -9.37 -8.20
N VAL A 83 -0.19 -9.80 -7.21
CA VAL A 83 0.06 -11.24 -6.96
C VAL A 83 -0.49 -11.66 -5.61
N ILE A 84 -0.04 -11.03 -4.52
CA ILE A 84 -0.42 -11.46 -3.16
C ILE A 84 -1.91 -11.21 -2.92
N GLN A 85 -2.40 -10.02 -3.28
CA GLN A 85 -3.78 -9.65 -3.01
C GLN A 85 -4.80 -10.57 -3.72
N PRO A 86 -4.69 -10.83 -5.04
CA PRO A 86 -5.62 -11.72 -5.73
C PRO A 86 -5.55 -13.18 -5.25
N ILE A 87 -4.34 -13.70 -5.00
CA ILE A 87 -4.16 -15.07 -4.49
C ILE A 87 -4.88 -15.26 -3.16
N ILE A 88 -4.76 -14.30 -2.23
CA ILE A 88 -5.43 -14.39 -0.93
C ILE A 88 -6.94 -14.27 -1.09
N ILE A 89 -7.43 -13.36 -1.93
CA ILE A 89 -8.87 -13.23 -2.19
C ILE A 89 -9.43 -14.55 -2.74
N MET A 90 -8.76 -15.15 -3.74
CA MET A 90 -9.17 -16.44 -4.31
C MET A 90 -9.12 -17.57 -3.29
N THR A 91 -8.08 -17.61 -2.45
CA THR A 91 -7.94 -18.65 -1.41
C THR A 91 -9.05 -18.54 -0.36
N VAL A 92 -9.34 -17.33 0.12
CA VAL A 92 -10.44 -17.08 1.07
C VAL A 92 -11.79 -17.39 0.42
N ALA A 93 -11.98 -16.99 -0.84
CA ALA A 93 -13.21 -17.29 -1.57
C ALA A 93 -13.45 -18.79 -1.70
N TRP A 94 -12.42 -19.55 -2.07
CA TRP A 94 -12.49 -21.00 -2.18
C TRP A 94 -12.80 -21.68 -0.83
N LEU A 95 -12.18 -21.23 0.25
CA LEU A 95 -12.42 -21.77 1.61
C LEU A 95 -13.84 -21.52 2.11
N LEU A 96 -14.44 -20.36 1.77
CA LEU A 96 -15.75 -19.95 2.29
C LEU A 96 -16.92 -20.32 1.35
N ASN A 97 -16.65 -20.73 0.11
CA ASN A 97 -17.67 -21.05 -0.90
C ASN A 97 -18.66 -22.15 -0.42
N GLY A 98 -18.22 -23.06 0.45
CA GLY A 98 -19.06 -24.13 1.00
C GLY A 98 -19.90 -23.77 2.23
N LEU A 99 -19.79 -22.54 2.77
CA LEU A 99 -20.45 -22.15 4.03
C LEU A 99 -21.81 -21.47 3.84
N GLY A 100 -22.29 -21.33 2.60
CA GLY A 100 -23.57 -20.66 2.31
C GLY A 100 -23.56 -19.15 2.59
N ILE A 101 -22.38 -18.55 2.75
CA ILE A 101 -22.18 -17.11 2.92
C ILE A 101 -22.34 -16.43 1.56
N SER A 102 -22.93 -15.24 1.53
CA SER A 102 -23.06 -14.49 0.28
C SER A 102 -21.71 -14.10 -0.32
N ASP A 103 -21.59 -14.18 -1.64
CA ASP A 103 -20.35 -13.88 -2.37
C ASP A 103 -19.81 -12.48 -2.05
N SER A 104 -20.69 -11.50 -1.84
CA SER A 104 -20.32 -10.14 -1.44
C SER A 104 -19.59 -10.10 -0.09
N ILE A 105 -20.03 -10.87 0.91
CA ILE A 105 -19.40 -10.93 2.22
C ILE A 105 -18.06 -11.66 2.13
N VAL A 106 -18.01 -12.76 1.38
CA VAL A 106 -16.79 -13.52 1.13
C VAL A 106 -15.72 -12.65 0.47
N LEU A 107 -16.10 -11.85 -0.53
CA LEU A 107 -15.21 -10.89 -1.19
C LEU A 107 -14.71 -9.80 -0.23
N LEU A 108 -15.58 -9.26 0.63
CA LEU A 108 -15.19 -8.25 1.63
C LEU A 108 -14.18 -8.82 2.63
N ILE A 109 -14.43 -10.02 3.17
CA ILE A 109 -13.53 -10.70 4.09
C ILE A 109 -12.19 -10.98 3.40
N GLY A 110 -12.23 -11.55 2.19
CA GLY A 110 -11.04 -11.83 1.39
C GLY A 110 -10.21 -10.58 1.12
N LYS A 111 -10.87 -9.47 0.74
CA LYS A 111 -10.21 -8.20 0.47
C LYS A 111 -9.58 -7.59 1.72
N LEU A 112 -10.27 -7.64 2.86
CA LEU A 112 -9.71 -7.15 4.14
C LEU A 112 -8.48 -7.96 4.55
N PHE A 113 -8.56 -9.29 4.49
CA PHE A 113 -7.44 -10.16 4.83
C PHE A 113 -6.26 -9.98 3.88
N ALA A 114 -6.54 -9.94 2.57
CA ALA A 114 -5.54 -9.70 1.53
C ALA A 114 -4.84 -8.36 1.72
N THR A 115 -5.57 -7.30 2.06
CA THR A 115 -5.01 -5.98 2.34
C THR A 115 -4.09 -6.02 3.56
N ALA A 116 -4.52 -6.66 4.65
CA ALA A 116 -3.74 -6.78 5.87
C ALA A 116 -2.42 -7.54 5.61
N VAL A 117 -2.48 -8.69 4.95
CA VAL A 117 -1.28 -9.48 4.61
C VAL A 117 -0.36 -8.72 3.67
N THR A 118 -0.91 -8.04 2.65
CA THR A 118 -0.13 -7.22 1.72
C THR A 118 0.56 -6.05 2.43
N LEU A 119 -0.11 -5.40 3.39
CA LEU A 119 0.49 -4.35 4.22
C LEU A 119 1.67 -4.88 5.04
N VAL A 120 1.53 -6.06 5.66
CA VAL A 120 2.62 -6.69 6.41
C VAL A 120 3.79 -7.04 5.49
N TRP A 121 3.51 -7.64 4.34
CA TRP A 121 4.52 -7.96 3.32
C TRP A 121 5.29 -6.72 2.87
N ASN A 122 4.56 -5.67 2.48
CA ASN A 122 5.13 -4.40 2.05
C ASN A 122 6.02 -3.79 3.14
N TYR A 123 5.52 -3.72 4.39
CA TYR A 123 6.31 -3.21 5.51
C TYR A 123 7.61 -4.00 5.74
N LEU A 124 7.53 -5.34 5.75
CA LEU A 124 8.71 -6.19 5.98
C LEU A 124 9.77 -6.02 4.90
N LEU A 125 9.37 -6.00 3.63
CA LEU A 125 10.31 -5.84 2.53
C LEU A 125 10.83 -4.40 2.42
N TYR A 126 10.01 -3.40 2.71
CA TYR A 126 10.48 -2.01 2.79
C TYR A 126 11.51 -1.83 3.89
N ALA A 127 11.26 -2.37 5.09
CA ALA A 127 12.19 -2.33 6.19
C ALA A 127 13.51 -3.09 5.89
N LYS A 128 13.42 -4.25 5.24
CA LYS A 128 14.56 -5.16 5.06
C LYS A 128 15.40 -4.89 3.81
N TYR A 129 14.77 -4.46 2.72
CA TYR A 129 15.43 -4.36 1.41
C TYR A 129 15.43 -2.93 0.84
N VAL A 130 14.36 -2.15 1.02
CA VAL A 130 14.27 -0.81 0.43
C VAL A 130 14.99 0.23 1.28
N PHE A 131 14.67 0.27 2.57
CA PHE A 131 15.15 1.28 3.51
C PHE A 131 16.02 0.65 4.59
N ARG A 132 17.02 -0.13 4.16
CA ARG A 132 18.06 -0.59 5.09
C ARG A 132 18.68 0.63 5.75
N LYS A 133 18.52 0.74 7.07
CA LYS A 133 19.34 1.64 7.86
C LYS A 133 20.78 1.15 7.69
N VAL A 134 21.60 1.92 6.98
CA VAL A 134 23.05 1.81 7.13
C VAL A 134 23.28 2.06 8.61
N GLN A 135 23.69 1.03 9.35
CA GLN A 135 24.21 1.21 10.70
C GLN A 135 25.40 2.17 10.56
N GLN A 136 25.18 3.42 10.96
CA GLN A 136 26.27 4.29 11.38
C GLN A 136 26.61 3.94 12.82
#